data_AF-A0A7S0PWD7-F1
#
_entry.id   AF-A0A7S0PWD7-F1
#
_cell.length_a   1.000
_cell.length_b   1.000
_cell.length_c   1.000
_cell.angle_alpha   90.00
_cell.angle_beta   90.00
_cell.angle_gamma   90.00
#
_symmetry.space_group_name_H-M   'P 1'
#
loop_
_entity.id
_entity.type
_entity.pdbx_description
1 polymer ?
#
loop_
_entity_poly.entity_id
_entity_poly.type
_entity_poly.pdbx_seq_one_letter_code
_entity_poly.pdbx_strand_id
1 'polypeptide(L)'
;SITHPFHCMHARWSPSALMKLGLLVGISASSGLEMSKRASQLEMADRLEKLIIMSTNCTGSADPAAGSCYKGNGSVLGLTETISVSVKTFAAGVGTCDITGEGIVPLSCTNRKATKSGQDISVDLGSCIKNIKFNTLKYCSDLDTIILEVVQSSIPIAIPVDATLARVECAL
;
A
#
# COMPACT_ATOMS: atom_id res chain seq x y z
N SER A 1 -19.20 15.71 52.12
CA SER A 1 -18.89 14.27 52.07
C SER A 1 -20.04 13.52 51.47
N ILE A 2 -19.88 13.06 50.23
CA ILE A 2 -20.93 12.36 49.49
C ILE A 2 -20.28 11.12 48.87
N THR A 3 -20.57 9.99 49.50
CA THR A 3 -20.23 8.63 49.07
C THR A 3 -21.18 8.23 47.93
N HIS A 4 -20.66 7.86 46.75
CA HIS A 4 -21.43 7.18 45.70
C HIS A 4 -20.76 5.85 45.33
N PRO A 5 -21.52 4.74 45.25
CA PRO A 5 -20.99 3.44 44.88
C PRO A 5 -20.85 3.29 43.35
N PHE A 6 -19.74 2.71 42.92
CA PHE A 6 -19.53 2.26 41.54
C PHE A 6 -20.54 1.15 41.19
N HIS A 7 -21.46 1.45 40.27
CA HIS A 7 -22.35 0.48 39.66
C HIS A 7 -21.78 0.08 38.29
N CYS A 8 -21.27 -1.15 38.17
CA CYS A 8 -20.94 -1.76 36.89
C CYS A 8 -22.24 -2.08 36.13
N MET A 9 -22.54 -1.34 35.06
CA MET A 9 -23.58 -1.71 34.10
C MET A 9 -23.05 -2.81 33.17
N HIS A 10 -23.48 -4.06 33.40
CA HIS A 10 -23.41 -5.10 32.38
C HIS A 10 -24.48 -4.82 31.32
N ALA A 11 -24.06 -4.33 30.15
CA ALA A 11 -24.92 -4.30 28.97
C ALA A 11 -25.15 -5.74 28.48
N ARG A 12 -26.28 -6.30 28.90
CA ARG A 12 -26.76 -7.62 28.49
C ARG A 12 -27.31 -7.52 27.06
N TRP A 13 -26.46 -7.83 26.08
CA TRP A 13 -26.85 -7.91 24.67
C TRP A 13 -27.79 -9.11 24.46
N SER A 14 -29.02 -8.84 24.05
CA SER A 14 -30.01 -9.86 23.67
C SER A 14 -29.79 -10.27 22.21
N PRO A 15 -29.57 -11.56 21.88
CA PRO A 15 -29.28 -12.00 20.52
C PRO A 15 -30.41 -11.81 19.50
N SER A 16 -31.60 -11.40 19.94
CA SER A 16 -32.83 -11.41 19.12
C SER A 16 -33.00 -10.21 18.18
N ALA A 17 -32.12 -9.19 18.26
CA ALA A 17 -32.24 -7.99 17.42
C ALA A 17 -31.49 -8.06 16.08
N LEU A 18 -30.60 -9.04 15.87
CA LEU A 18 -29.81 -9.17 14.64
C LEU A 18 -30.51 -9.89 13.48
N MET A 19 -31.72 -10.42 13.69
CA MET A 19 -32.41 -11.22 12.65
C MET A 19 -33.31 -10.43 11.70
N LYS A 20 -33.46 -9.10 11.86
CA LYS A 20 -34.44 -8.31 11.08
C LYS A 20 -33.90 -7.42 9.97
N LEU A 21 -32.60 -7.49 9.67
CA LEU A 21 -32.01 -6.98 8.42
C LEU A 21 -31.36 -8.08 7.55
N GLY A 22 -31.69 -9.35 7.81
CA GLY A 22 -31.29 -10.49 7.00
C GLY A 22 -32.31 -10.79 5.90
N LEU A 23 -32.36 -9.98 4.85
CA LEU A 23 -33.07 -10.31 3.60
C LEU A 23 -32.45 -9.46 2.48
N LEU A 24 -31.30 -9.86 1.91
CA LEU A 24 -31.29 -10.56 0.61
C LEU A 24 -29.94 -11.20 0.24
N VAL A 25 -29.09 -11.55 1.21
CA VAL A 25 -27.94 -12.44 0.91
C VAL A 25 -28.32 -13.84 1.35
N GLY A 26 -28.61 -14.71 0.39
CA GLY A 26 -28.82 -16.13 0.64
C GLY A 26 -27.59 -16.69 1.34
N ILE A 27 -27.70 -16.92 2.65
CA ILE A 27 -26.72 -17.68 3.41
C ILE A 27 -27.03 -19.15 3.12
N SER A 28 -26.60 -19.62 1.95
CA SER A 28 -26.28 -21.04 1.81
C SER A 28 -25.09 -21.31 2.72
N ALA A 29 -25.13 -22.42 3.46
CA ALA A 29 -23.98 -22.90 4.23
C ALA A 29 -22.86 -23.23 3.24
N SER A 30 -22.05 -22.23 2.93
CA SER A 30 -20.90 -22.39 2.07
C SER A 30 -19.81 -23.04 2.90
N SER A 31 -19.11 -24.01 2.29
CA SER A 31 -18.01 -24.72 2.94
C SER A 31 -16.98 -23.72 3.53
N GLY A 32 -16.23 -24.10 4.57
CA GLY A 32 -15.20 -23.23 5.16
C GLY A 32 -14.19 -22.68 4.12
N LEU A 33 -14.02 -23.39 3.00
CA LEU A 33 -13.22 -22.96 1.86
C LEU A 33 -13.83 -21.75 1.11
N GLU A 34 -15.16 -21.68 0.98
CA GLU A 34 -15.86 -20.53 0.36
C GLU A 34 -15.86 -19.28 1.25
N MET A 35 -15.97 -19.45 2.58
CA MET A 35 -15.85 -18.37 3.55
C MET A 35 -14.46 -17.72 3.53
N SER A 36 -13.40 -18.53 3.53
CA SER A 36 -12.01 -18.06 3.42
C SER A 36 -11.75 -17.32 2.10
N LYS A 37 -12.28 -17.85 0.98
CA LYS A 37 -12.17 -17.21 -0.33
C LYS A 37 -12.84 -15.83 -0.37
N ARG A 38 -14.00 -15.67 0.27
CA ARG A 38 -14.71 -14.38 0.38
C ARG A 38 -13.99 -13.39 1.28
N ALA A 39 -13.36 -13.85 2.37
CA ALA A 39 -12.54 -13.00 3.22
C ALA A 39 -11.34 -12.42 2.43
N SER A 40 -10.59 -13.26 1.73
CA SER A 40 -9.46 -12.80 0.91
C SER A 40 -9.90 -11.88 -0.24
N GLN A 41 -11.09 -12.09 -0.82
CA GLN A 41 -11.67 -11.21 -1.85
C GLN A 41 -12.07 -9.84 -1.30
N LEU A 42 -12.56 -9.78 -0.06
CA LEU A 42 -12.88 -8.51 0.59
C LEU A 42 -11.61 -7.73 0.95
N GLU A 43 -10.57 -8.42 1.43
CA GLU A 43 -9.27 -7.79 1.75
C GLU A 43 -8.59 -7.17 0.51
N MET A 44 -8.68 -7.81 -0.65
CA MET A 44 -8.15 -7.23 -1.89
C MET A 44 -9.00 -6.07 -2.41
N ALA A 45 -10.32 -6.07 -2.20
CA ALA A 45 -11.19 -4.96 -2.57
C ALA A 45 -10.93 -3.72 -1.70
N ASP A 46 -10.76 -3.88 -0.38
CA ASP A 46 -10.39 -2.78 0.54
C ASP A 46 -9.04 -2.15 0.17
N ARG A 47 -8.03 -2.98 -0.14
CA ARG A 47 -6.72 -2.50 -0.62
C ARG A 47 -6.85 -1.71 -1.92
N LEU A 48 -7.66 -2.20 -2.86
CA LEU A 48 -7.90 -1.53 -4.12
C LEU A 48 -8.59 -0.18 -3.90
N GLU A 49 -9.62 -0.09 -3.06
CA GLU A 49 -10.28 1.17 -2.74
C GLU A 49 -9.32 2.16 -2.09
N LYS A 50 -8.52 1.73 -1.12
CA LYS A 50 -7.53 2.58 -0.45
C LYS A 50 -6.47 3.11 -1.42
N LEU A 51 -5.96 2.25 -2.31
CA LEU A 51 -5.00 2.64 -3.34
C LEU A 51 -5.63 3.61 -4.35
N ILE A 52 -6.86 3.35 -4.81
CA ILE A 52 -7.59 4.24 -5.72
C ILE A 52 -7.79 5.60 -5.07
N ILE A 53 -8.23 5.66 -3.81
CA ILE A 53 -8.41 6.91 -3.07
C ILE A 53 -7.09 7.66 -2.96
N MET A 54 -6.00 6.99 -2.56
CA MET A 54 -4.68 7.62 -2.45
C MET A 54 -4.15 8.11 -3.80
N SER A 55 -4.28 7.29 -4.85
CA SER A 55 -3.88 7.63 -6.22
C SER A 55 -4.69 8.80 -6.80
N THR A 56 -5.99 8.88 -6.50
CA THR A 56 -6.86 9.99 -6.95
C THR A 56 -6.53 11.29 -6.23
N ASN A 57 -6.14 11.21 -4.95
CA ASN A 57 -5.68 12.37 -4.18
C ASN A 57 -4.22 12.74 -4.46
N CYS A 58 -3.52 11.95 -5.28
CA CYS A 58 -2.14 12.22 -5.66
C CYS A 58 -2.07 13.45 -6.54
N THR A 59 -1.72 14.57 -5.93
CA THR A 59 -1.76 15.89 -6.55
C THR A 59 -0.46 16.65 -6.31
N GLY A 60 -0.33 17.77 -7.01
CA GLY A 60 0.84 18.64 -6.98
C GLY A 60 1.80 18.43 -8.15
N SER A 61 2.69 19.41 -8.35
CA SER A 61 3.57 19.50 -9.52
C SER A 61 5.06 19.48 -9.18
N ALA A 62 5.44 19.65 -7.92
CA ALA A 62 6.85 19.75 -7.55
C ALA A 62 7.59 18.42 -7.77
N ASP A 63 8.89 18.54 -8.01
CA ASP A 63 9.80 17.40 -8.01
C ASP A 63 10.02 16.92 -6.56
N PRO A 64 10.33 15.63 -6.35
CA PRO A 64 10.77 15.16 -5.05
C PRO A 64 12.09 15.84 -4.68
N ALA A 65 12.22 16.24 -3.41
CA ALA A 65 13.40 16.95 -2.97
C ALA A 65 14.66 16.06 -3.09
N ALA A 66 15.74 16.60 -3.64
CA ALA A 66 17.03 15.90 -3.61
C ALA A 66 17.48 15.63 -2.17
N GLY A 67 18.02 14.44 -1.91
CA GLY A 67 18.40 13.98 -0.58
C GLY A 67 17.23 13.54 0.31
N SER A 68 16.00 13.45 -0.21
CA SER A 68 14.86 12.91 0.54
C SER A 68 14.78 11.39 0.49
N CYS A 69 14.23 10.78 1.53
CA CYS A 69 13.98 9.35 1.60
C CYS A 69 12.53 9.06 1.95
N TYR A 70 12.00 8.00 1.36
CA TYR A 70 10.63 7.55 1.56
C TYR A 70 10.63 6.07 1.90
N LYS A 71 9.76 5.68 2.83
CA LYS A 71 9.66 4.29 3.29
C LYS A 71 8.21 3.92 3.53
N GLY A 72 7.88 2.68 3.22
CA GLY A 72 6.54 2.15 3.37
C GLY A 72 6.54 0.63 3.23
N ASN A 73 5.38 0.05 3.48
CA ASN A 73 5.19 -1.39 3.47
C ASN A 73 4.09 -1.74 2.48
N GLY A 74 4.33 -2.79 1.70
CA GLY A 74 3.32 -3.45 0.90
C GLY A 74 3.15 -4.87 1.38
N SER A 75 1.90 -5.32 1.50
CA SER A 75 1.59 -6.66 2.00
C SER A 75 0.67 -7.41 1.05
N VAL A 76 1.04 -8.65 0.74
CA VAL A 76 0.25 -9.56 -0.09
C VAL A 76 0.29 -10.94 0.57
N LEU A 77 -0.88 -11.57 0.75
CA LEU A 77 -1.03 -12.91 1.34
C LEU A 77 -0.39 -13.06 2.74
N GLY A 78 -0.47 -12.00 3.55
CA GLY A 78 0.13 -11.97 4.90
C GLY A 78 1.65 -11.82 4.92
N LEU A 79 2.27 -11.66 3.76
CA LEU A 79 3.70 -11.43 3.61
C LEU A 79 3.93 -9.95 3.39
N THR A 80 4.81 -9.35 4.19
CA THR A 80 5.08 -7.92 4.14
C THR A 80 6.46 -7.68 3.56
N GLU A 81 6.51 -6.81 2.55
CA GLU A 81 7.75 -6.24 2.03
C GLU A 81 7.82 -4.77 2.40
N THR A 82 9.01 -4.31 2.73
CA THR A 82 9.31 -2.92 3.05
C THR A 82 10.03 -2.33 1.85
N ILE A 83 9.50 -1.27 1.26
CA ILE A 83 10.13 -0.57 0.15
C ILE A 83 10.70 0.74 0.68
N SER A 84 11.94 1.03 0.32
CA SER A 84 12.59 2.32 0.58
C SER A 84 13.05 2.93 -0.73
N VAL A 85 12.85 4.24 -0.87
CA VAL A 85 13.30 5.03 -2.02
C VAL A 85 14.14 6.19 -1.51
N SER A 86 15.37 6.29 -1.98
CA SER A 86 16.27 7.41 -1.66
C SER A 86 16.49 8.25 -2.89
N VAL A 87 15.99 9.49 -2.89
CA VAL A 87 16.12 10.43 -3.99
C VAL A 87 17.50 11.09 -3.90
N LYS A 88 18.40 10.79 -4.84
CA LYS A 88 19.75 11.37 -4.84
C LYS A 88 19.75 12.75 -5.46
N THR A 89 19.20 12.83 -6.67
CA THR A 89 19.07 14.08 -7.42
C THR A 89 17.69 14.12 -8.04
N PHE A 90 17.10 15.31 -8.11
CA PHE A 90 15.90 15.54 -8.92
C PHE A 90 15.78 17.03 -9.20
N ALA A 91 15.64 17.39 -10.47
CA ALA A 91 15.38 18.76 -10.90
C ALA A 91 14.78 18.74 -12.31
N ALA A 92 13.81 19.62 -12.55
CA ALA A 92 13.12 19.76 -13.83
C ALA A 92 12.57 18.42 -14.37
N GLY A 93 11.99 17.61 -13.49
CA GLY A 93 11.37 16.34 -13.85
C GLY A 93 12.34 15.19 -14.15
N VAL A 94 13.63 15.34 -13.86
CA VAL A 94 14.64 14.30 -14.09
C VAL A 94 15.56 14.15 -12.89
N GLY A 95 15.98 12.92 -12.59
CA GLY A 95 16.79 12.65 -11.42
C GLY A 95 17.36 11.25 -11.35
N THR A 96 17.91 10.93 -10.17
CA THR A 96 18.37 9.60 -9.83
C THR A 96 17.90 9.20 -8.44
N CYS A 97 17.63 7.91 -8.27
CA CYS A 97 17.21 7.34 -6.99
C CYS A 97 17.81 5.96 -6.75
N ASP A 98 17.87 5.59 -5.47
CA ASP A 98 18.04 4.21 -5.05
C ASP A 98 16.69 3.64 -4.63
N ILE A 99 16.43 2.37 -4.95
CA ILE A 99 15.24 1.64 -4.52
C ILE A 99 15.70 0.36 -3.86
N THR A 100 15.27 0.13 -2.62
CA THR A 100 15.48 -1.12 -1.91
C THR A 100 14.15 -1.73 -1.49
N GLY A 101 14.09 -3.06 -1.53
CA GLY A 101 12.99 -3.86 -1.00
C GLY A 101 13.55 -4.86 -0.01
N GLU A 102 13.01 -4.86 1.20
CA GLU A 102 13.35 -5.80 2.28
C GLU A 102 12.13 -6.69 2.54
N GLY A 103 12.33 -8.00 2.64
CA GLY A 103 11.22 -8.94 2.78
C GLY A 103 11.58 -10.30 2.22
N ILE A 104 10.65 -10.91 1.49
CA ILE A 104 10.84 -12.25 0.92
C ILE A 104 11.80 -12.21 -0.26
N VAL A 105 11.62 -11.23 -1.15
CA VAL A 105 12.49 -11.05 -2.29
C VAL A 105 13.26 -9.75 -2.09
N PRO A 106 14.53 -9.81 -1.64
CA PRO A 106 15.31 -8.60 -1.50
C PRO A 106 15.55 -7.95 -2.86
N LEU A 107 15.33 -6.64 -2.92
CA LEU A 107 15.58 -5.81 -4.08
C LEU A 107 16.60 -4.74 -3.70
N SER A 108 17.61 -4.53 -4.55
CA SER A 108 18.51 -3.39 -4.43
C SER A 108 18.87 -2.85 -5.80
N CYS A 109 18.41 -1.64 -6.08
CA CYS A 109 18.65 -0.90 -7.30
C CYS A 109 19.27 0.45 -6.95
N THR A 110 20.54 0.63 -7.24
CA THR A 110 21.24 1.90 -6.96
C THR A 110 21.40 2.75 -8.21
N ASN A 111 21.43 4.08 -8.02
CA ASN A 111 21.66 5.10 -9.04
C ASN A 111 20.80 4.93 -10.30
N ARG A 112 19.52 4.58 -10.11
CA ARG A 112 18.58 4.43 -11.22
C ARG A 112 18.10 5.78 -11.69
N LYS A 113 18.08 5.95 -13.01
CA LYS A 113 17.55 7.15 -13.65
C LYS A 113 16.04 7.16 -13.46
N ALA A 114 15.55 8.31 -13.04
CA ALA A 114 14.14 8.55 -12.83
C ALA A 114 13.69 9.76 -13.65
N THR A 115 12.49 9.68 -14.22
CA THR A 115 11.81 10.82 -14.87
C THR A 115 10.43 11.01 -14.25
N LYS A 116 9.93 12.24 -14.26
CA LYS A 116 8.60 12.61 -13.78
C LYS A 116 7.81 13.28 -14.90
N SER A 117 6.56 12.86 -15.09
CA SER A 117 5.59 13.49 -15.98
C SER A 117 4.25 13.58 -15.26
N GLY A 118 3.76 14.79 -14.99
CA GLY A 118 2.67 14.97 -14.04
C GLY A 118 3.07 14.44 -12.67
N GLN A 119 2.33 13.46 -12.14
CA GLN A 119 2.66 12.74 -10.90
C GLN A 119 3.41 11.43 -11.16
N ASP A 120 3.35 10.90 -12.38
CA ASP A 120 3.93 9.62 -12.73
C ASP A 120 5.45 9.70 -12.76
N ILE A 121 6.09 8.74 -12.08
CA ILE A 121 7.53 8.54 -12.06
C ILE A 121 7.84 7.29 -12.86
N SER A 122 8.79 7.39 -13.78
CA SER A 122 9.35 6.25 -14.48
C SER A 122 10.78 6.03 -13.99
N VAL A 123 11.10 4.79 -13.61
CA VAL A 123 12.45 4.40 -13.18
C VAL A 123 12.94 3.27 -14.07
N ASP A 124 14.10 3.46 -14.67
CA ASP A 124 14.78 2.37 -15.38
C ASP A 124 15.36 1.39 -14.35
N LEU A 125 14.70 0.24 -14.17
CA LEU A 125 15.17 -0.83 -13.29
C LEU A 125 16.31 -1.66 -13.92
N GLY A 126 16.49 -1.62 -15.24
CA GLY A 126 17.54 -2.36 -15.95
C GLY A 126 17.71 -3.81 -15.46
N SER A 127 18.94 -4.17 -15.05
CA SER A 127 19.31 -5.51 -14.61
C SER A 127 19.21 -5.78 -13.10
N CYS A 128 18.90 -4.78 -12.26
CA CYS A 128 18.80 -5.03 -10.80
C CYS A 128 17.62 -5.92 -10.44
N ILE A 129 16.64 -6.05 -11.34
CA ILE A 129 15.54 -6.98 -11.19
C ILE A 129 15.05 -7.44 -12.56
N LYS A 130 14.70 -8.73 -12.67
CA LYS A 130 14.25 -9.33 -13.95
C LYS A 130 12.77 -9.66 -14.01
N ASN A 131 12.12 -9.82 -12.85
CA ASN A 131 10.76 -10.38 -12.76
C ASN A 131 9.73 -9.44 -12.11
N ILE A 132 10.11 -8.18 -11.88
CA ILE A 132 9.26 -7.18 -11.26
C ILE A 132 9.10 -5.99 -12.20
N LYS A 133 7.88 -5.49 -12.31
CA LYS A 133 7.54 -4.25 -13.00
C LYS A 133 6.74 -3.34 -12.07
N PHE A 134 6.95 -2.04 -12.17
CA PHE A 134 6.03 -1.06 -11.61
C PHE A 134 4.80 -0.99 -12.50
N ASN A 135 3.63 -1.24 -11.92
CA ASN A 135 2.35 -0.96 -12.56
C ASN A 135 1.98 0.52 -12.34
N THR A 136 2.21 1.00 -11.12
CA THR A 136 2.00 2.39 -10.73
C THR A 136 3.24 2.86 -9.96
N LEU A 137 3.75 4.05 -10.28
CA LEU A 137 4.73 4.73 -9.46
C LEU A 137 4.48 6.24 -9.59
N LYS A 138 4.02 6.87 -8.51
CA LYS A 138 3.65 8.28 -8.51
C LYS A 138 4.28 9.02 -7.34
N TYR A 139 4.62 10.28 -7.54
CA TYR A 139 4.99 11.21 -6.47
C TYR A 139 3.94 12.31 -6.36
N CYS A 140 3.39 12.45 -5.16
CA CYS A 140 2.32 13.39 -4.84
C CYS A 140 2.91 14.51 -3.99
N SER A 141 3.34 15.61 -4.61
CA SER A 141 4.08 16.65 -3.88
C SER A 141 3.26 17.36 -2.81
N ASP A 142 1.93 17.39 -2.95
CA ASP A 142 1.06 18.04 -1.96
C ASP A 142 0.96 17.21 -0.66
N LEU A 143 1.24 15.91 -0.75
CA LEU A 143 1.26 14.98 0.39
C LEU A 143 2.69 14.58 0.80
N ASP A 144 3.68 14.88 -0.04
CA ASP A 144 5.08 14.46 0.12
C ASP A 144 5.20 12.93 0.31
N THR A 145 4.51 12.19 -0.57
CA THR A 145 4.44 10.73 -0.56
C THR A 145 4.71 10.12 -1.92
N ILE A 146 5.24 8.89 -1.92
CA ILE A 146 5.33 8.05 -3.11
C ILE A 146 4.27 6.96 -3.03
N ILE A 147 3.48 6.81 -4.09
CA ILE A 147 2.55 5.70 -4.25
C ILE A 147 3.17 4.73 -5.24
N LEU A 148 3.28 3.46 -4.86
CA LEU A 148 3.79 2.44 -5.75
C LEU A 148 2.87 1.23 -5.78
N GLU A 149 2.83 0.61 -6.95
CA GLU A 149 2.18 -0.66 -7.20
C GLU A 149 3.12 -1.50 -8.06
N VAL A 150 3.39 -2.69 -7.59
CA VAL A 150 4.40 -3.59 -8.13
C VAL A 150 3.71 -4.88 -8.53
N VAL A 151 3.96 -5.33 -9.75
CA VAL A 151 3.44 -6.61 -10.25
C VAL A 151 4.62 -7.53 -10.56
N GLN A 152 4.54 -8.75 -10.03
CA GLN A 152 5.48 -9.83 -10.36
C GLN A 152 5.00 -10.56 -11.61
N SER A 153 5.83 -10.62 -12.65
CA SER A 153 5.46 -11.20 -13.94
C SER A 153 5.61 -12.73 -14.02
N SER A 154 6.11 -13.38 -12.96
CA SER A 154 6.47 -14.80 -12.92
C SER A 154 5.37 -15.73 -12.39
N ILE A 155 4.21 -15.21 -11.96
CA ILE A 155 3.12 -16.01 -11.38
C ILE A 155 1.88 -15.91 -12.30
N PRO A 156 1.20 -17.04 -12.63
CA PRO A 156 0.00 -17.06 -13.49
C PRO A 156 -1.20 -16.31 -12.89
N ILE A 157 -1.09 -15.91 -11.63
CA ILE A 157 -1.99 -15.00 -10.92
C ILE A 157 -1.11 -13.80 -10.51
N ALA A 158 -1.14 -12.74 -11.30
CA ALA A 158 -0.45 -11.49 -10.99
C ALA A 158 -1.13 -10.83 -9.79
N ILE A 159 -0.51 -10.89 -8.61
CA ILE A 159 -1.03 -10.18 -7.43
C ILE A 159 -0.22 -8.89 -7.26
N PRO A 160 -0.84 -7.71 -7.40
CA PRO A 160 -0.16 -6.45 -7.19
C PRO A 160 0.15 -6.24 -5.69
N VAL A 161 1.36 -5.80 -5.42
CA VAL A 161 1.79 -5.27 -4.12
C VAL A 161 1.75 -3.76 -4.23
N ASP A 162 0.84 -3.14 -3.48
CA ASP A 162 0.78 -1.69 -3.36
C ASP A 162 1.46 -1.24 -2.06
N ALA A 163 2.07 -0.07 -2.10
CA ALA A 163 2.58 0.60 -0.91
C ALA A 163 2.44 2.12 -1.07
N THR A 164 2.15 2.77 0.06
CA THR A 164 2.29 4.23 0.19
C THR A 164 3.51 4.49 1.06
N LEU A 165 4.47 5.23 0.52
CA LEU A 165 5.73 5.53 1.17
C LEU A 165 5.69 6.96 1.67
N ALA A 166 5.83 7.11 2.97
CA ALA A 166 5.91 8.41 3.63
C ALA A 166 7.37 8.88 3.68
N ARG A 167 7.58 10.20 3.71
CA ARG A 167 8.91 10.76 3.94
C ARG A 167 9.45 10.31 5.30
N VAL A 168 10.71 9.92 5.32
CA VAL A 168 11.47 9.54 6.52
C VAL A 168 12.86 10.18 6.47
N GLU A 169 13.58 10.13 7.58
CA GLU A 169 15.01 10.43 7.58
C GLU A 169 15.76 9.38 6.75
N CYS A 170 16.72 9.84 5.95
CA CYS A 170 17.55 8.93 5.18
C CYS A 170 18.43 8.08 6.10
N ALA A 171 18.46 6.77 5.86
CA ALA A 171 19.43 5.90 6.51
C ALA A 171 20.85 6.36 6.11
N LEU A 172 21.68 6.62 7.12
CA LEU A 172 23.10 6.99 6.99
C LEU A 172 23.94 5.81 6.51
#